data_AF-A0A2V9P0Q3-F1
#
_entry.id   AF-A0A2V9P0Q3-F1
#
_cell.length_a   1.000
_cell.length_b   1.000
_cell.length_c   1.000
_cell.angle_alpha   90.00
_cell.angle_beta   90.00
_cell.angle_gamma   90.00
#
_symmetry.space_group_name_H-M   'P 1'
#
loop_
_entity.id
_entity.type
_entity.pdbx_description
1 polymer ?
#
loop_
_entity_poly.entity_id
_entity_poly.type
_entity_poly.pdbx_seq_one_letter_code
_entity_poly.pdbx_strand_id
1 'polypeptide(L)'
;MAIEEQFYLTIPMLIRKLGTRTLIAVLVTIVFAAPILRLILNSHFRHGNFACYVLTPCRADALCLGVLAAFLMRKQRFRDFLFSNRRLFYTATLILFFGLIYMTYAGWTPFAAPMNTFGYSWIALFYTGCLLVALASSPGRQANLLSNRMLMGMGTIAYCSYLIHMPVIQTFRHVLAHLNCRPGVSFVCGGLLGVGTTVLIAMISWKFLEKPLLRRGRVYTY
;
A
#
# COMPACT_ATOMS: atom_id res chain seq x y z
N MET A 1 1.60 10.15 -6.48
CA MET A 1 1.97 9.70 -7.84
C MET A 1 3.47 9.83 -8.08
N ALA A 2 4.08 11.01 -7.94
CA ALA A 2 5.54 11.15 -8.06
C ALA A 2 6.35 10.27 -7.08
N ILE A 3 5.77 9.88 -5.94
CA ILE A 3 6.46 9.07 -4.92
C ILE A 3 6.87 7.69 -5.43
N GLU A 4 5.92 6.96 -6.02
CA GLU A 4 6.17 5.60 -6.51
C GLU A 4 7.08 5.63 -7.74
N GLU A 5 6.88 6.60 -8.64
CA GLU A 5 7.74 6.77 -9.83
C GLU A 5 9.18 7.11 -9.46
N GLN A 6 9.41 8.03 -8.51
CA GLN A 6 10.75 8.36 -8.01
C GLN A 6 11.42 7.13 -7.37
N PHE A 7 10.66 6.31 -6.64
CA PHE A 7 11.18 5.07 -6.07
C PHE A 7 11.51 4.03 -7.14
N TYR A 8 10.63 3.82 -8.12
CA TYR A 8 10.84 2.85 -9.19
C TYR A 8 11.99 3.21 -10.13
N LEU A 9 12.31 4.50 -10.28
CA LEU A 9 13.48 4.94 -11.04
C LEU A 9 14.79 4.78 -10.24
N THR A 10 14.76 4.98 -8.93
CA THR A 10 15.97 5.00 -8.09
C THR A 10 16.43 3.61 -7.64
N ILE A 11 15.49 2.72 -7.31
CA ILE A 11 15.76 1.37 -6.79
C ILE A 11 16.57 0.49 -7.77
N PRO A 12 16.26 0.41 -9.08
CA PRO A 12 17.03 -0.41 -10.02
C PRO A 12 18.49 0.03 -10.10
N MET A 13 18.76 1.34 -10.08
CA MET A 13 20.13 1.85 -10.03
C MET A 13 20.84 1.44 -8.75
N LEU A 14 20.17 1.54 -7.59
CA LEU A 14 20.71 1.12 -6.31
C LEU A 14 21.02 -0.39 -6.30
N ILE A 15 20.11 -1.23 -6.79
CA ILE A 15 20.29 -2.69 -6.87
C ILE A 15 21.46 -3.04 -7.79
N ARG A 16 21.61 -2.34 -8.92
CA ARG A 16 22.69 -2.62 -9.89
C ARG A 16 24.06 -2.17 -9.38
N LYS A 17 24.12 -1.08 -8.61
CA LYS A 17 25.39 -0.50 -8.12
C LYS A 17 25.85 -1.05 -6.78
N LEU A 18 24.93 -1.48 -5.91
CA LEU A 18 25.25 -1.90 -4.55
C LEU A 18 25.29 -3.42 -4.40
N GLY A 19 26.28 -3.90 -3.64
CA GLY A 19 26.31 -5.29 -3.19
C GLY A 19 25.12 -5.61 -2.28
N THR A 20 24.73 -6.89 -2.24
CA THR A 20 23.58 -7.38 -1.46
C THR A 20 23.57 -6.91 0.00
N ARG A 21 24.73 -6.94 0.69
CA ARG A 21 24.82 -6.55 2.11
C ARG A 21 24.58 -5.05 2.29
N THR A 22 25.21 -4.24 1.45
CA THR A 22 25.09 -2.78 1.47
C THR A 22 23.67 -2.35 1.10
N LEU A 23 23.04 -3.02 0.13
CA LEU A 23 21.65 -2.77 -0.23
C LEU A 23 20.70 -3.02 0.94
N ILE A 24 20.85 -4.15 1.65
CA ILE A 24 20.03 -4.44 2.84
C ILE A 24 20.25 -3.37 3.90
N ALA A 25 21.51 -2.99 4.17
CA ALA A 25 21.81 -1.93 5.13
C ALA A 25 21.11 -0.62 4.77
N VAL A 26 21.22 -0.18 3.51
CA VAL A 26 20.55 1.04 3.00
C VAL A 26 19.04 0.96 3.16
N LEU A 27 18.42 -0.17 2.77
CA LEU A 27 16.97 -0.35 2.89
C LEU A 27 16.52 -0.31 4.36
N VAL A 28 17.25 -0.97 5.25
CA VAL A 28 16.96 -0.95 6.69
C VAL A 28 17.12 0.46 7.25
N THR A 29 18.19 1.17 6.87
CA THR A 29 18.38 2.57 7.25
C THR A 29 17.21 3.44 6.81
N ILE A 30 16.70 3.28 5.59
CA ILE A 30 15.54 4.04 5.10
C ILE A 30 14.27 3.72 5.90
N VAL A 31 14.03 2.44 6.22
CA VAL A 31 12.88 2.02 7.03
C VAL A 31 12.87 2.68 8.41
N PHE A 32 14.03 2.81 9.06
CA PHE A 32 14.13 3.48 10.36
C PHE A 32 14.22 5.01 10.25
N ALA A 33 14.83 5.54 9.18
CA ALA A 33 14.94 6.98 8.97
C ALA A 33 13.58 7.62 8.65
N ALA A 34 12.68 6.91 7.98
CA ALA A 34 11.36 7.43 7.62
C ALA A 34 10.51 7.87 8.83
N PRO A 35 10.27 7.04 9.88
CA PRO A 35 9.51 7.47 11.05
C PRO A 35 10.22 8.59 11.84
N ILE A 36 11.56 8.58 11.90
CA ILE A 36 12.34 9.66 12.54
C ILE A 36 12.14 10.98 11.78
N LEU A 37 12.20 10.95 10.45
CA LEU A 37 11.96 12.11 9.61
C LEU A 37 10.53 12.63 9.79
N ARG A 38 9.54 11.73 9.90
CA ARG A 38 8.15 12.14 10.18
C ARG A 38 8.01 12.81 11.55
N LEU A 39 8.71 12.31 12.57
CA LEU A 39 8.74 12.94 13.90
C LEU A 39 9.32 14.35 13.85
N ILE A 40 10.48 14.52 13.20
CA ILE A 40 11.15 15.83 13.04
C ILE A 40 10.27 16.80 12.26
N LEU A 41 9.63 16.35 11.17
CA LEU A 41 8.75 17.19 10.37
C LEU A 41 7.52 17.63 11.15
N ASN A 42 6.94 16.74 11.97
CA ASN A 42 5.78 17.05 12.79
C ASN A 42 6.11 18.03 13.92
N SER A 43 7.27 17.86 14.57
CA SER A 43 7.67 18.70 15.72
C SER A 43 8.17 20.08 15.31
N HIS A 44 8.87 20.21 14.19
CA HIS A 44 9.49 21.48 13.78
C HIS A 44 8.68 22.32 12.80
N PHE A 45 7.70 21.75 12.08
CA PHE A 45 6.96 22.47 11.05
C PHE A 45 5.44 22.46 11.32
N ARG A 46 4.83 23.67 11.33
CA ARG A 46 3.37 23.87 11.47
C ARG A 46 2.53 23.11 10.42
N HIS A 47 3.11 22.82 9.24
CA HIS A 47 2.48 22.03 8.16
C HIS A 47 3.15 20.66 7.95
N GLY A 48 3.89 20.17 8.94
CA GLY A 48 4.61 18.89 8.89
C GLY A 48 3.72 17.70 8.51
N ASN A 49 2.45 17.73 8.87
CA ASN A 49 1.46 16.71 8.49
C ASN A 49 1.30 16.55 6.98
N PHE A 50 1.27 17.67 6.23
CA PHE A 50 1.17 17.63 4.77
C PHE A 50 2.49 17.19 4.14
N ALA A 51 3.62 17.64 4.69
CA ALA A 51 4.95 17.21 4.28
C ALA A 51 5.12 15.69 4.44
N CYS A 52 4.74 15.12 5.58
CA CYS A 52 4.75 13.67 5.83
C CYS A 52 3.86 12.89 4.85
N TYR A 53 2.77 13.50 4.37
CA TYR A 53 1.86 12.89 3.42
C TYR A 53 2.43 12.87 1.99
N VAL A 54 3.12 13.94 1.58
CA VAL A 54 3.57 14.17 0.20
C VAL A 54 5.02 13.74 -0.06
N LEU A 55 5.90 13.82 0.95
CA LEU A 55 7.32 13.55 0.78
C LEU A 55 7.60 12.06 0.58
N THR A 56 8.38 11.76 -0.45
CA THR A 56 8.85 10.41 -0.76
C THR A 56 9.63 9.72 0.37
N PRO A 57 10.59 10.35 1.07
CA PRO A 57 11.32 9.67 2.14
C PRO A 57 10.41 9.29 3.31
N CYS A 58 9.32 10.03 3.53
CA CYS A 58 8.35 9.72 4.57
C CYS A 58 7.48 8.51 4.22
N ARG A 59 7.42 8.06 2.96
CA ARG A 59 6.62 6.90 2.53
C ARG A 59 7.48 5.71 2.06
N ALA A 60 8.79 5.93 1.96
CA ALA A 60 9.74 4.96 1.44
C ALA A 60 9.88 3.71 2.33
N ASP A 61 9.54 3.79 3.61
CA ASP A 61 9.55 2.64 4.53
C ASP A 61 8.67 1.49 4.05
N ALA A 62 7.44 1.77 3.62
CA ALA A 62 6.53 0.75 3.13
C ALA A 62 7.07 0.03 1.89
N LEU A 63 7.63 0.80 0.95
CA LEU A 63 8.21 0.26 -0.28
C LEU A 63 9.50 -0.52 0.01
N CYS A 64 10.37 -0.01 0.89
CA CYS A 64 11.60 -0.68 1.31
C CYS A 64 11.32 -1.99 2.06
N LEU A 65 10.29 -2.04 2.91
CA LEU A 65 9.84 -3.27 3.57
C LEU A 65 9.40 -4.32 2.55
N GLY A 66 8.67 -3.92 1.50
CA GLY A 66 8.31 -4.82 0.41
C GLY A 66 9.53 -5.37 -0.34
N VAL A 67 10.51 -4.50 -0.66
CA VAL A 67 11.77 -4.92 -1.32
C VAL A 67 12.60 -5.84 -0.42
N LEU A 68 12.70 -5.53 0.88
CA LEU A 68 13.37 -6.38 1.86
C LEU A 68 12.69 -7.74 1.97
N ALA A 69 11.36 -7.78 2.07
CA ALA A 69 10.59 -9.03 2.11
C ALA A 69 10.84 -9.88 0.86
N ALA A 70 10.80 -9.27 -0.33
CA ALA A 70 11.11 -9.96 -1.59
C ALA A 70 12.55 -10.49 -1.63
N PHE A 71 13.52 -9.71 -1.13
CA PHE A 71 14.92 -10.11 -1.09
C PHE A 71 15.17 -11.27 -0.11
N LEU A 72 14.60 -11.19 1.09
CA LEU A 72 14.65 -12.25 2.10
C LEU A 72 13.99 -13.52 1.58
N MET A 73 12.86 -13.39 0.90
CA MET A 73 12.17 -14.50 0.23
C MET A 73 12.94 -15.12 -0.92
N ARG A 74 14.07 -14.58 -1.39
CA ARG A 74 14.96 -15.29 -2.33
C ARG A 74 15.93 -16.25 -1.63
N LYS A 75 16.16 -16.09 -0.33
CA LYS A 75 17.07 -16.95 0.44
C LYS A 75 16.33 -18.17 0.97
N GLN A 76 16.80 -19.36 0.62
CA GLN A 76 16.20 -20.62 1.05
C GLN A 76 16.09 -20.71 2.59
N ARG A 77 17.15 -20.35 3.31
CA ARG A 77 17.16 -20.31 4.79
C ARG A 77 16.01 -19.50 5.40
N PHE A 78 15.68 -18.36 4.80
CA PHE A 78 14.59 -17.51 5.31
C PHE A 78 13.22 -18.08 4.96
N ARG A 79 13.07 -18.71 3.79
CA ARG A 79 11.86 -19.48 3.46
C ARG A 79 11.63 -20.58 4.48
N ASP A 80 12.64 -21.41 4.74
CA ASP A 80 12.53 -22.53 5.66
C ASP A 80 12.18 -22.05 7.08
N PHE A 81 12.81 -20.96 7.52
CA PHE A 81 12.46 -20.29 8.79
C PHE A 81 11.00 -19.79 8.80
N LEU A 82 10.55 -19.14 7.74
CA LEU A 82 9.18 -18.65 7.62
C LEU A 82 8.15 -19.81 7.67
N PHE A 83 8.43 -20.93 7.01
CA PHE A 83 7.58 -22.11 7.05
C PHE A 83 7.55 -22.76 8.44
N SER A 84 8.70 -22.88 9.10
CA SER A 84 8.80 -23.43 10.46
C SER A 84 8.09 -22.55 11.48
N ASN A 85 8.25 -21.23 11.37
CA ASN A 85 7.73 -20.25 12.32
C ASN A 85 6.42 -19.60 11.85
N ARG A 86 5.65 -20.22 10.95
CA ARG A 86 4.44 -19.63 10.37
C ARG A 86 3.50 -19.04 11.43
N ARG A 87 3.29 -19.76 12.54
CA ARG A 87 2.41 -19.32 13.64
C ARG A 87 2.80 -17.95 14.19
N LEU A 88 4.11 -17.67 14.30
CA LEU A 88 4.62 -16.39 14.76
C LEU A 88 4.26 -15.26 13.80
N PHE A 89 4.37 -15.49 12.49
CA PHE A 89 4.02 -14.48 11.49
C PHE A 89 2.50 -14.26 11.40
N TYR A 90 1.69 -15.32 11.57
CA TYR A 90 0.24 -15.18 11.70
C TYR A 90 -0.14 -14.37 12.94
N THR A 91 0.40 -14.70 14.11
CA THR A 91 0.09 -13.97 15.35
C THR A 91 0.56 -12.52 15.27
N ALA A 92 1.75 -12.26 14.73
CA ALA A 92 2.24 -10.90 14.50
C ALA A 92 1.31 -10.11 13.57
N THR A 93 0.89 -10.70 12.43
CA THR A 93 -0.03 -10.05 11.49
C THR A 93 -1.40 -9.79 12.12
N LEU A 94 -1.87 -10.70 12.98
CA LEU A 94 -3.15 -10.59 13.68
C LEU A 94 -3.12 -9.53 14.79
N ILE A 95 -2.00 -9.40 15.52
CA ILE A 95 -1.77 -8.29 16.46
C ILE A 95 -1.79 -6.95 15.71
N LEU A 96 -1.11 -6.88 14.56
CA LEU A 96 -1.10 -5.68 13.73
C LEU A 96 -2.51 -5.35 13.22
N PHE A 97 -3.32 -6.36 12.87
CA PHE A 97 -4.71 -6.19 12.47
C PHE A 97 -5.58 -5.58 13.58
N PHE A 98 -5.47 -6.06 14.82
CA PHE A 98 -6.17 -5.45 15.95
C PHE A 98 -5.72 -4.02 16.21
N GLY A 99 -4.44 -3.71 15.99
CA GLY A 99 -3.96 -2.33 15.99
C GLY A 99 -4.72 -1.44 14.98
N LEU A 100 -4.99 -1.94 13.77
CA LEU A 100 -5.78 -1.19 12.77
C LEU A 100 -7.24 -0.97 13.21
N ILE A 101 -7.86 -1.98 13.82
CA ILE A 101 -9.22 -1.84 14.38
C ILE A 101 -9.23 -0.77 15.45
N TYR A 102 -8.26 -0.79 16.36
CA TYR A 102 -8.12 0.22 17.41
C TYR A 102 -7.92 1.62 16.83
N MET A 103 -7.04 1.79 15.83
CA MET A 103 -6.83 3.08 15.16
C MET A 103 -8.11 3.61 14.50
N THR A 104 -8.91 2.71 13.91
CA THR A 104 -10.19 3.05 13.28
C THR A 104 -11.22 3.47 14.34
N TYR A 105 -11.32 2.72 15.44
CA TYR A 105 -12.20 3.03 16.56
C TYR A 105 -11.82 4.36 17.24
N ALA A 106 -10.52 4.62 17.41
CA ALA A 106 -9.99 5.86 17.97
C ALA A 106 -10.12 7.07 17.02
N GLY A 107 -10.65 6.87 15.80
CA GLY A 107 -10.92 7.95 14.86
C GLY A 107 -9.67 8.63 14.31
N TRP A 108 -8.54 7.92 14.21
CA TRP A 108 -7.30 8.51 13.72
C TRP A 108 -7.43 8.89 12.24
N THR A 109 -7.52 10.19 11.98
CA THR A 109 -7.55 10.70 10.62
C THR A 109 -6.16 10.61 9.97
N PRO A 110 -6.06 10.59 8.62
CA PRO A 110 -4.77 10.56 7.91
C PRO A 110 -3.80 11.69 8.29
N PHE A 111 -4.32 12.78 8.87
CA PHE A 111 -3.54 13.95 9.31
C PHE A 111 -3.33 14.00 10.82
N ALA A 112 -3.84 13.02 11.57
CA ALA A 112 -3.66 12.95 13.01
C ALA A 112 -2.18 12.71 13.35
N ALA A 113 -1.68 13.40 14.37
CA ALA A 113 -0.32 13.22 14.91
C ALA A 113 0.07 11.74 15.14
N PRO A 114 -0.77 10.88 15.74
CA PRO A 114 -0.42 9.47 15.92
C PRO A 114 -0.34 8.66 14.61
N MET A 115 -1.13 9.04 13.59
CA MET A 115 -1.08 8.41 12.27
C MET A 115 0.22 8.74 11.53
N ASN A 116 0.64 10.01 11.60
CA ASN A 116 1.87 10.49 10.98
C ASN A 116 3.14 9.95 11.65
N THR A 117 3.09 9.60 12.92
CA THR A 117 4.26 9.07 13.64
C THR A 117 4.40 7.57 13.46
N PHE A 118 3.42 6.79 13.91
CA PHE A 118 3.50 5.32 13.92
C PHE A 118 2.47 4.65 13.03
N GLY A 119 1.30 5.26 12.80
CA GLY A 119 0.20 4.63 12.08
C GLY A 119 0.59 4.15 10.67
N TYR A 120 1.30 4.97 9.89
CA TYR A 120 1.73 4.56 8.55
C TYR A 120 2.74 3.40 8.55
N SER A 121 3.68 3.38 9.49
CA SER A 121 4.62 2.26 9.60
C SER A 121 3.94 1.01 10.13
N TRP A 122 2.93 1.14 10.98
CA TRP A 122 2.08 0.03 11.43
C TRP A 122 1.30 -0.60 10.27
N ILE A 123 0.68 0.22 9.42
CA ILE A 123 -0.01 -0.22 8.21
C ILE A 123 0.97 -0.91 7.25
N ALA A 124 2.16 -0.34 7.06
CA ALA A 124 3.20 -0.91 6.22
C ALA A 124 3.65 -2.30 6.72
N LEU A 125 3.87 -2.45 8.03
CA LEU A 125 4.20 -3.73 8.66
C LEU A 125 3.05 -4.73 8.53
N PHE A 126 1.80 -4.29 8.70
CA PHE A 126 0.62 -5.15 8.53
C PHE A 126 0.57 -5.74 7.13
N TYR A 127 0.63 -4.90 6.09
CA TYR A 127 0.59 -5.38 4.70
C TYR A 127 1.81 -6.22 4.33
N THR A 128 2.98 -5.90 4.87
CA THR A 128 4.19 -6.74 4.72
C THR A 128 3.99 -8.11 5.37
N GLY A 129 3.36 -8.16 6.55
CA GLY A 129 2.96 -9.40 7.23
C GLY A 129 1.97 -10.22 6.42
N CYS A 130 0.91 -9.59 5.90
CA CYS A 130 -0.04 -10.23 4.99
C CYS A 130 0.64 -10.83 3.75
N LEU A 131 1.59 -10.09 3.16
CA LEU A 131 2.37 -10.56 2.02
C LEU A 131 3.22 -11.79 2.39
N LEU A 132 3.94 -11.75 3.51
CA LEU A 132 4.76 -12.87 3.97
C LEU A 132 3.89 -14.09 4.30
N VAL A 133 2.75 -13.91 4.94
CA VAL A 133 1.78 -14.97 5.22
C VAL A 133 1.22 -15.58 3.92
N ALA A 134 0.91 -14.75 2.92
CA ALA A 134 0.46 -15.20 1.62
C ALA A 134 1.53 -16.04 0.91
N LEU A 135 2.80 -15.64 0.99
CA LEU A 135 3.94 -16.36 0.40
C LEU A 135 4.31 -17.62 1.18
N ALA A 136 4.09 -17.64 2.50
CA ALA A 136 4.30 -18.80 3.37
C ALA A 136 3.17 -19.83 3.28
N SER A 137 2.06 -19.49 2.65
CA SER A 137 0.93 -20.40 2.51
C SER A 137 1.29 -21.50 1.52
N SER A 138 1.41 -22.73 2.02
CA SER A 138 1.53 -23.92 1.15
C SER A 138 0.32 -23.99 0.21
N PRO A 139 0.47 -24.55 -1.01
CA PRO A 139 -0.65 -24.78 -1.92
C PRO A 139 -1.75 -25.56 -1.18
N GLY A 140 -2.91 -24.92 -1.02
CA GLY A 140 -3.96 -25.36 -0.12
C GLY A 140 -5.08 -24.33 -0.01
N ARG A 141 -6.01 -24.54 0.93
CA ARG A 141 -7.25 -23.74 1.04
C ARG A 141 -7.00 -22.23 1.23
N GLN A 142 -5.95 -21.87 1.98
CA GLN A 142 -5.61 -20.46 2.24
C GLN A 142 -4.99 -19.79 1.01
N ALA A 143 -4.04 -20.45 0.35
CA ALA A 143 -3.49 -19.95 -0.91
C ALA A 143 -4.60 -19.75 -1.96
N ASN A 144 -5.54 -20.70 -2.09
CA ASN A 144 -6.67 -20.60 -3.01
C ASN A 144 -7.63 -19.44 -2.70
N LEU A 145 -7.84 -19.13 -1.42
CA LEU A 145 -8.64 -17.97 -0.99
C LEU A 145 -7.96 -16.66 -1.39
N LEU A 146 -6.66 -16.53 -1.12
CA LEU A 146 -5.89 -15.33 -1.43
C LEU A 146 -5.64 -15.16 -2.95
N SER A 147 -5.53 -16.27 -3.68
CA SER A 147 -5.34 -16.29 -5.13
C SER A 147 -6.64 -16.46 -5.92
N ASN A 148 -7.80 -16.20 -5.30
CA ASN A 148 -9.08 -16.29 -5.99
C ASN A 148 -9.11 -15.29 -7.16
N ARG A 149 -9.65 -15.71 -8.31
CA ARG A 149 -9.75 -14.91 -9.54
C ARG A 149 -10.40 -13.55 -9.30
N MET A 150 -11.40 -13.47 -8.43
CA MET A 150 -12.07 -12.20 -8.10
C MET A 150 -11.13 -11.25 -7.34
N LEU A 151 -10.39 -11.77 -6.35
CA LEU A 151 -9.44 -10.99 -5.56
C LEU A 151 -8.27 -10.49 -6.42
N MET A 152 -7.73 -11.38 -7.26
CA MET A 152 -6.70 -11.01 -8.22
C MET A 152 -7.21 -10.02 -9.27
N GLY A 153 -8.46 -10.17 -9.72
CA GLY A 153 -9.11 -9.23 -10.64
C GLY A 153 -9.23 -7.83 -10.04
N MET A 154 -9.63 -7.71 -8.77
CA MET A 154 -9.61 -6.44 -8.05
C MET A 154 -8.19 -5.87 -7.96
N GLY A 155 -7.19 -6.72 -7.71
CA GLY A 155 -5.77 -6.33 -7.72
C GLY A 155 -5.32 -5.74 -9.07
N THR A 156 -5.81 -6.28 -10.20
CA THR A 156 -5.43 -5.75 -11.53
C THR A 156 -5.96 -4.35 -11.80
N ILE A 157 -7.14 -4.00 -11.27
CA ILE A 157 -7.75 -2.67 -11.43
C ILE A 157 -7.40 -1.71 -10.28
N ALA A 158 -6.60 -2.17 -9.30
CA ALA A 158 -6.30 -1.41 -8.08
C ALA A 158 -5.56 -0.11 -8.38
N TYR A 159 -4.70 -0.09 -9.40
CA TYR A 159 -3.95 1.11 -9.77
C TYR A 159 -4.87 2.21 -10.29
N CYS A 160 -5.65 1.94 -11.34
CA CYS A 160 -6.58 2.93 -11.89
C CYS A 160 -7.61 3.38 -10.84
N SER A 161 -8.18 2.44 -10.08
CA SER A 161 -9.14 2.78 -9.02
C SER A 161 -8.50 3.68 -7.95
N TYR A 162 -7.26 3.42 -7.53
CA TYR A 162 -6.53 4.29 -6.61
C TYR A 162 -6.35 5.72 -7.15
N LEU A 163 -6.10 5.90 -8.45
CA LEU A 163 -5.95 7.24 -9.04
C LEU A 163 -7.26 8.04 -9.06
N ILE A 164 -8.36 7.39 -9.41
CA ILE A 164 -9.62 8.09 -9.71
C ILE A 164 -10.64 8.06 -8.58
N HIS A 165 -10.47 7.21 -7.55
CA HIS A 165 -11.52 7.03 -6.53
C HIS A 165 -11.84 8.32 -5.78
N MET A 166 -10.83 9.08 -5.34
CA MET A 166 -11.04 10.34 -4.61
C MET A 166 -11.83 11.37 -5.43
N PRO A 167 -11.39 11.78 -6.64
CA PRO A 167 -12.12 12.78 -7.40
C PRO A 167 -13.54 12.32 -7.74
N VAL A 168 -13.72 11.07 -8.18
CA VAL A 168 -15.05 10.57 -8.57
C VAL A 168 -15.99 10.50 -7.37
N ILE A 169 -15.57 9.96 -6.23
CA ILE A 169 -16.40 9.89 -5.02
C ILE A 169 -16.76 11.29 -4.53
N GLN A 170 -15.82 12.24 -4.56
CA GLN A 170 -16.10 13.63 -4.17
C GLN A 170 -17.09 14.29 -5.13
N THR A 171 -16.96 14.11 -6.44
CA THR A 171 -17.91 14.63 -7.43
C THR A 171 -19.33 14.12 -7.16
N PHE A 172 -19.51 12.81 -6.97
CA PHE A 172 -20.83 12.25 -6.68
C PHE A 172 -21.41 12.78 -5.37
N ARG A 173 -20.59 12.93 -4.32
CA ARG A 173 -21.03 13.52 -3.05
C ARG A 173 -21.45 14.98 -3.22
N HIS A 174 -20.70 15.78 -3.97
CA HIS A 174 -21.03 17.18 -4.24
C HIS A 174 -22.30 17.33 -5.07
N VAL A 175 -22.47 16.52 -6.12
CA VAL A 175 -23.68 16.54 -6.96
C VAL A 175 -24.92 16.18 -6.14
N LEU A 176 -24.87 15.11 -5.34
CA LEU A 176 -26.00 14.72 -4.48
C LEU A 176 -26.29 15.75 -3.38
N ALA A 177 -25.26 16.41 -2.86
CA ALA A 177 -25.43 17.52 -1.91
C ALA A 177 -26.12 18.73 -2.56
N HIS A 178 -25.79 19.06 -3.81
CA HIS A 178 -26.47 20.12 -4.56
C HIS A 178 -27.93 19.79 -4.91
N LEU A 179 -28.29 18.51 -5.00
CA LEU A 179 -29.67 18.05 -5.20
C LEU A 179 -30.52 18.06 -3.91
N ASN A 180 -30.10 18.77 -2.87
CA ASN A 180 -30.80 18.89 -1.58
C ASN A 180 -31.12 17.55 -0.89
N CYS A 181 -30.37 16.49 -1.21
CA CYS A 181 -30.49 15.23 -0.49
C CYS A 181 -29.99 15.39 0.95
N ARG A 182 -30.63 14.69 1.90
CA ARG A 182 -30.20 14.68 3.32
C ARG A 182 -28.70 14.35 3.40
N PRO A 183 -27.91 15.07 4.22
CA PRO A 183 -26.45 14.92 4.25
C PRO A 183 -25.97 13.48 4.48
N GLY A 184 -26.70 12.69 5.28
CA GLY A 184 -26.41 11.27 5.48
C GLY A 184 -26.65 10.41 4.22
N VAL A 185 -27.70 10.70 3.45
CA VAL A 185 -28.01 10.00 2.19
C VAL A 185 -26.99 10.37 1.12
N SER A 186 -26.62 11.66 1.01
CA SER A 186 -25.60 12.11 0.07
C SER A 186 -24.23 11.47 0.33
N PHE A 187 -23.88 11.27 1.60
CA PHE A 187 -22.61 10.64 1.98
C PHE A 187 -22.58 9.14 1.64
N VAL A 188 -23.65 8.40 1.98
CA VAL A 188 -23.73 6.95 1.78
C VAL A 188 -24.00 6.62 0.31
N CYS A 189 -25.04 7.19 -0.29
CA CYS A 189 -25.38 6.95 -1.69
C CYS A 189 -24.31 7.52 -2.63
N GLY A 190 -23.79 8.72 -2.38
CA GLY A 190 -22.71 9.30 -3.18
C GLY A 190 -21.41 8.50 -3.06
N GLY A 191 -21.13 7.95 -1.87
CA GLY A 191 -20.02 7.03 -1.65
C GLY A 191 -20.17 5.72 -2.44
N LEU A 192 -21.32 5.06 -2.33
CA LEU A 192 -21.59 3.79 -3.03
C LEU A 192 -21.59 3.97 -4.56
N LEU A 193 -22.25 5.02 -5.06
CA LEU A 193 -22.26 5.34 -6.48
C LEU A 193 -20.87 5.71 -6.99
N GLY A 194 -20.10 6.48 -6.22
CA GLY A 194 -18.72 6.82 -6.53
C GLY A 194 -17.82 5.58 -6.59
N VAL A 195 -17.91 4.68 -5.61
CA VAL A 195 -17.16 3.41 -5.60
C VAL A 195 -17.57 2.53 -6.78
N GLY A 196 -18.86 2.38 -7.06
CA GLY A 196 -19.34 1.61 -8.22
C GLY A 196 -18.80 2.19 -9.54
N THR A 197 -18.89 3.51 -9.71
CA THR A 197 -18.42 4.19 -10.92
C THR A 197 -16.91 4.08 -11.09
N THR A 198 -16.15 4.19 -10.00
CA THR A 198 -14.68 4.07 -10.06
C THR A 198 -14.24 2.66 -10.42
N VAL A 199 -14.91 1.63 -9.89
CA VAL A 199 -14.66 0.25 -10.31
C VAL A 199 -15.02 0.04 -11.78
N LEU A 200 -16.13 0.60 -12.26
CA LEU A 200 -16.52 0.54 -13.68
C LEU A 200 -15.47 1.21 -14.58
N ILE A 201 -15.07 2.45 -14.27
CA ILE A 201 -14.04 3.16 -15.03
C ILE A 201 -12.71 2.39 -15.01
N ALA A 202 -12.32 1.85 -13.85
CA ALA A 202 -11.09 1.08 -13.72
C ALA A 202 -11.14 -0.23 -14.55
N MET A 203 -12.28 -0.91 -14.61
CA MET A 203 -12.45 -2.10 -15.48
C MET A 203 -12.37 -1.74 -16.98
N ILE A 204 -12.95 -0.60 -17.38
CA ILE A 204 -12.88 -0.10 -18.76
C ILE A 204 -11.42 0.27 -19.09
N SER A 205 -10.75 1.04 -18.24
CA SER A 205 -9.33 1.38 -18.37
C SER A 205 -8.47 0.14 -18.52
N TRP A 206 -8.68 -0.87 -17.66
CA TRP A 206 -7.93 -2.11 -17.74
C TRP A 206 -8.08 -2.82 -19.08
N LYS A 207 -9.31 -2.92 -19.59
CA LYS A 207 -9.61 -3.62 -20.85
C LYS A 207 -9.03 -2.89 -22.07
N PHE A 208 -9.11 -1.56 -22.10
CA PHE A 208 -8.80 -0.77 -23.31
C PHE A 208 -7.43 -0.08 -23.31
N LEU A 209 -6.85 0.21 -22.13
CA LEU A 209 -5.59 0.95 -22.01
C LEU A 209 -4.51 0.09 -21.36
N GLU A 210 -4.71 -0.34 -20.12
CA GLU A 210 -3.61 -0.95 -19.34
C GLU A 210 -3.20 -2.32 -19.90
N LYS A 211 -4.16 -3.19 -20.19
CA LYS A 211 -3.88 -4.51 -20.77
C LYS A 211 -3.14 -4.45 -22.11
N PRO A 212 -3.53 -3.63 -23.11
CA PRO A 212 -2.76 -3.53 -24.35
C PRO A 212 -1.39 -2.86 -24.17
N LEU A 213 -1.27 -1.83 -23.31
CA LEU A 213 0.01 -1.18 -23.04
C LEU A 213 1.01 -2.13 -22.36
N LEU A 214 0.57 -2.88 -21.34
CA LEU A 214 1.40 -3.88 -20.66
C LEU A 214 1.84 -5.00 -21.61
N ARG A 215 0.97 -5.41 -22.55
CA ARG A 215 1.32 -6.40 -23.58
C ARG A 215 2.43 -5.88 -24.49
N ARG A 216 2.38 -4.61 -24.91
CA ARG A 216 3.43 -3.99 -25.72
C ARG A 216 4.73 -3.83 -24.94
N GLY A 217 4.66 -3.43 -23.66
CA GLY A 217 5.83 -3.27 -22.80
C GLY A 217 6.62 -4.56 -22.57
N ARG A 218 5.94 -5.71 -22.44
CA ARG A 218 6.59 -7.03 -22.26
C ARG A 218 7.39 -7.51 -23.48
N VAL A 219 7.19 -6.91 -24.64
CA VAL A 219 7.97 -7.23 -25.85
C VAL A 219 9.40 -6.68 -25.75
N TYR A 220 9.62 -5.65 -24.94
CA TYR A 220 10.95 -5.08 -24.70
C TYR A 220 11.58 -5.74 -23.47
N THR A 221 12.33 -6.83 -23.67
CA THR A 221 13.24 -7.40 -22.67
C THR A 221 14.58 -6.64 -22.69
N TYR A 222 14.94 -6.02 -21.58
CA TYR A 222 16.26 -5.43 -21.31
C TYR A 222 17.12 -6.36 -20.46
#